data_AF-A0A1J5I3Q9-F1
#
_entry.id   AF-A0A1J5I3Q9-F1
#
_cell.length_a   1.000
_cell.length_b   1.000
_cell.length_c   1.000
_cell.angle_alpha   90.00
_cell.angle_beta   90.00
_cell.angle_gamma   90.00
#
_symmetry.space_group_name_H-M   'P 1'
#
loop_
_entity.id
_entity.type
_entity.pdbx_description
1 polymer ?
#
loop_
_entity_poly.entity_id
_entity_poly.type
_entity_poly.pdbx_seq_one_letter_code
_entity_poly.pdbx_strand_id
1 'polypeptide(L)' 'MALPIRVAEVTSHRVFDVAHIRAQFPVSHADAFADGLAREMGATVITGDPEFERVKALVDILWL' A
#
# COMPACT_ATOMS: atom_id res chain seq x y z
N MET A 1 -27.41 2.08 -6.21
CA MET A 1 -26.46 1.00 -6.56
C MET A 1 -25.15 1.30 -5.86
N ALA A 2 -24.58 0.33 -5.13
CA ALA A 2 -23.26 0.49 -4.53
C ALA A 2 -22.19 -0.07 -5.46
N LEU A 3 -21.03 0.57 -5.52
CA LEU A 3 -19.86 0.05 -6.23
C LEU A 3 -19.30 -1.16 -5.45
N PRO A 4 -18.72 -2.18 -6.13
CA PRO A 4 -18.14 -3.35 -5.48
C PRO A 4 -16.76 -3.04 -4.87
N ILE A 5 -16.64 -1.89 -4.21
CA ILE A 5 -15.41 -1.42 -3.55
C ILE A 5 -15.64 -1.38 -2.05
N ARG A 6 -14.61 -1.77 -1.28
CA ARG A 6 -14.58 -1.59 0.17
C ARG A 6 -13.47 -0.63 0.52
N VAL A 7 -13.83 0.44 1.22
CA VAL A 7 -12.87 1.39 1.76
C VAL A 7 -12.25 0.77 3.01
N ALA A 8 -10.93 0.74 3.07
CA ALA A 8 -10.20 0.27 4.22
C ALA A 8 -9.96 1.43 5.19
N GLU A 9 -10.41 1.29 6.43
CA GLU A 9 -10.22 2.32 7.47
C GLU A 9 -8.76 2.46 7.89
N VAL A 10 -8.36 3.66 8.33
CA VAL A 10 -7.02 3.87 8.89
C VAL A 10 -7.04 3.52 10.38
N THR A 11 -6.55 2.33 10.72
CA THR A 11 -6.40 1.88 12.11
C THR A 11 -5.05 2.29 12.68
N SER A 12 -4.92 2.36 14.01
CA SER A 12 -3.63 2.63 14.65
C SER A 12 -2.55 1.61 14.26
N HIS A 13 -2.93 0.34 14.07
CA HIS A 13 -2.02 -0.70 13.56
C HIS A 13 -1.44 -0.31 12.20
N ARG A 14 -2.30 0.04 11.23
CA ARG A 14 -1.88 0.48 9.90
C ARG A 14 -1.01 1.74 9.93
N VAL A 15 -1.30 2.67 10.85
CA VAL A 15 -0.46 3.87 11.04
C VAL A 15 0.96 3.50 11.46
N PHE A 16 1.11 2.57 12.42
CA PHE A 16 2.43 2.12 12.86
C PHE A 16 3.17 1.31 11.78
N ASP A 17 2.47 0.48 11.02
CA ASP A 17 3.04 -0.24 9.88
C ASP A 17 3.59 0.73 8.82
N VAL A 18 2.81 1.76 8.48
CA VAL A 18 3.23 2.83 7.55
C VAL A 18 4.45 3.57 8.06
N ALA A 19 4.49 3.89 9.35
CA ALA A 19 5.67 4.54 9.95
C ALA A 19 6.92 3.65 9.82
N HIS A 20 6.77 2.34 10.01
CA HIS A 20 7.86 1.38 9.86
C HIS A 20 8.35 1.26 8.41
N ILE A 21 7.43 1.19 7.45
CA ILE A 21 7.76 1.16 6.01
C ILE A 21 8.55 2.43 5.64
N ARG A 22 8.06 3.60 6.04
CA ARG A 22 8.70 4.88 5.72
C ARG A 22 10.04 5.11 6.42
N ALA A 23 10.28 4.42 7.54
CA ALA A 23 11.58 4.44 8.20
C ALA A 23 12.65 3.67 7.40
N GLN A 24 12.24 2.69 6.59
CA GLN A 24 13.13 1.84 5.79
C GLN A 24 13.21 2.29 4.33
N PHE A 25 12.14 2.88 3.79
CA PHE A 25 12.01 3.22 2.38
C PHE A 25 11.58 4.68 2.20
N PRO A 26 12.23 5.45 1.31
CA PRO A 26 11.82 6.82 0.99
C PRO A 26 10.65 6.80 0.00
N VAL A 27 9.47 6.46 0.52
CA VAL A 27 8.19 6.43 -0.21
C VAL A 27 7.21 7.47 0.31
N SER A 28 6.28 7.87 -0.55
CA SER A 28 5.17 8.74 -0.20
C SER A 28 4.29 8.14 0.91
N HIS A 29 3.51 9.00 1.57
CA HIS A 29 2.63 8.57 2.66
C HIS A 29 1.49 7.67 2.16
N ALA A 30 0.94 7.98 0.98
CA ALA A 30 -0.14 7.22 0.39
C ALA A 30 0.32 5.83 -0.05
N ASP A 31 1.50 5.75 -0.67
CA ASP A 31 2.04 4.47 -1.17
C ASP A 31 2.38 3.53 -0.03
N ALA A 32 2.95 4.06 1.07
CA ALA A 32 3.19 3.25 2.26
C ALA A 32 1.89 2.65 2.86
N PHE A 33 0.76 3.37 2.78
CA PHE A 33 -0.54 2.83 3.20
C PHE A 33 -1.05 1.76 2.22
N ALA A 34 -0.89 1.98 0.91
CA ALA A 34 -1.25 1.00 -0.10
C ALA A 34 -0.45 -0.29 0.07
N ASP A 35 0.87 -0.18 0.26
CA ASP A 35 1.76 -1.30 0.52
C ASP A 35 1.40 -2.03 1.81
N GLY A 36 1.21 -1.29 2.91
CA GLY A 36 0.85 -1.87 4.21
C GLY A 36 -0.47 -2.64 4.13
N LEU A 37 -1.48 -2.07 3.49
CA LEU A 37 -2.78 -2.71 3.31
C LEU A 37 -2.69 -3.94 2.39
N ALA A 38 -1.95 -3.85 1.29
CA ALA A 38 -1.75 -4.97 0.38
C ALA A 38 -1.07 -6.15 1.08
N ARG A 39 -0.06 -5.88 1.93
CA ARG A 39 0.60 -6.91 2.76
C ARG A 39 -0.33 -7.52 3.78
N GLU A 40 -1.12 -6.70 4.48
CA GLU A 40 -2.11 -7.16 5.45
C GLU A 40 -3.14 -8.11 4.81
N MET A 41 -3.58 -7.80 3.60
CA MET A 41 -4.61 -8.54 2.89
C MET A 41 -4.07 -9.67 2.00
N GLY A 42 -2.75 -9.79 1.82
CA GLY A 42 -2.15 -10.68 0.82
C GLY A 42 -2.63 -10.35 -0.60
N ALA A 43 -2.77 -9.06 -0.90
CA ALA A 43 -3.34 -8.54 -2.14
C ALA A 43 -2.28 -7.91 -3.06
N THR A 44 -2.64 -7.73 -4.33
CA THR A 44 -1.82 -7.07 -5.35
C THR A 44 -2.17 -5.59 -5.42
N VAL A 45 -1.16 -4.71 -5.41
CA VAL A 45 -1.34 -3.28 -5.69
C VAL A 45 -1.53 -3.08 -7.20
N ILE A 46 -2.56 -2.35 -7.59
CA ILE A 46 -2.79 -1.97 -9.00
C ILE A 46 -2.48 -0.49 -9.14
N THR A 47 -1.49 -0.13 -9.96
CA THR A 47 -1.04 1.26 -10.09
C THR A 47 -0.36 1.51 -11.44
N GLY A 48 -0.40 2.76 -11.91
CA GLY A 48 0.45 3.25 -13.01
C GLY A 48 1.59 4.14 -12.52
N ASP A 49 1.76 4.30 -11.21
CA ASP A 49 2.76 5.20 -10.61
C ASP A 49 4.12 4.50 -10.46
N PRO A 50 5.17 4.95 -11.18
CA PRO A 50 6.50 4.34 -11.12
C PRO A 50 7.16 4.44 -9.73
N GLU A 51 6.67 5.24 -8.79
CA GLU A 51 7.20 5.29 -7.42
C GLU A 51 7.17 3.91 -6.74
N PHE A 52 6.19 3.06 -7.11
CA PHE A 52 6.05 1.70 -6.60
C PHE A 52 7.19 0.75 -7.00
N GLU A 53 8.06 1.11 -7.95
CA GLU A 53 9.26 0.32 -8.26
C GLU A 53 10.19 0.16 -7.06
N ARG A 54 10.17 1.13 -6.13
CA ARG A 54 10.99 1.14 -4.91
C ARG A 54 10.55 0.10 -3.89
N VAL A 55 9.29 -0.33 -3.96
CA VAL A 55 8.62 -1.21 -2.99
C VAL A 55 8.13 -2.51 -3.60
N LYS A 56 8.41 -2.76 -4.90
CA LYS A 56 8.07 -4.01 -5.61
C LYS A 56 8.62 -5.30 -4.98
N ALA A 57 9.58 -5.19 -4.07
CA ALA A 57 10.09 -6.34 -3.31
C ALA A 57 9.22 -6.67 -2.08
N LEU A 58 8.33 -5.77 -1.67
CA LEU A 58 7.49 -5.88 -0.48
C LEU A 58 6.07 -6.39 -0.80
N VAL A 59 5.59 -6.14 -2.03
CA VAL A 59 4.22 -6.42 -2.48
C VAL A 59 4.20 -6.83 -3.94
N ASP A 60 3.19 -7.62 -4.31
CA ASP A 60 2.88 -7.89 -5.71
C ASP A 60 2.27 -6.63 -6.35
N ILE A 61 2.71 -6.30 -7.57
CA ILE A 61 2.24 -5.14 -8.33
C ILE A 61 1.72 -5.56 -9.70
N LEU A 62 0.53 -5.08 -10.05
CA LEU A 62 -0.03 -5.08 -11.40
C LEU A 62 0.05 -3.65 -11.97
N TRP A 63 0.85 -3.49 -13.02
CA TRP A 63 1.08 -2.20 -13.67
C TRP A 63 -0.03 -1.86 -14.67
N LEU A 64 -0.50 -0.61 -14.66
CA LEU A 64 -1.48 -0.04 -15.60
C LEU A 64 -0.84 0.80 -16.70
#